data_AF-A0A1Q8G556-F1
#
_entry.id   AF-A0A1Q8G556-F1
#
_cell.length_a   1.000
_cell.length_b   1.000
_cell.length_c   1.000
_cell.angle_alpha   90.00
_cell.angle_beta   90.00
_cell.angle_gamma   90.00
#
_symmetry.space_group_name_H-M   'P 1'
#
loop_
_entity.id
_entity.type
_entity.pdbx_description
1 polymer ?
#
loop_
_entity_poly.entity_id
_entity_poly.type
_entity_poly.pdbx_seq_one_letter_code
_entity_poly.pdbx_strand_id
1 'polypeptide(L)'
;MNVRVRKYSWQLAPADVRNIRQSVFVDEQKVPPELEWDDTDEIADHYLMVLPDNTPVGVARLFSTLEETAHIGRMAILPAHRGKGLGEVLLRHLVSETAERFTELQLSAQEHAIPFYQRSGFHVCSDLYDDAGIPHVDMRCLAPKLMNDAYSTRENPMLLGEDRDAWLFDRESTMVDLIDSLTGQARQRIWLYDRVLDHDLYDRLRFRELISGLARRHRLSDVRLLIHDDKPLVQRRHQIVELMRRLPSRIELRLVNEDYPVDDQPFLLADREGVVYRHDFYKPEGFATFANSGRVKLLAESFQRMWDAGRSSLELRELPL
;
A
#
# COMPACT_ATOMS: atom_id res chain seq x y z
N MET A 1 -10.28 21.44 -16.72
CA MET A 1 -11.22 22.29 -15.95
C MET A 1 -10.38 23.06 -14.95
N ASN A 2 -10.43 24.40 -14.95
CA ASN A 2 -9.55 25.20 -14.07
C ASN A 2 -10.22 25.33 -12.69
N VAL A 3 -9.66 24.66 -11.69
CA VAL A 3 -10.04 24.82 -10.28
C VAL A 3 -8.81 25.20 -9.48
N ARG A 4 -9.01 25.78 -8.29
CA ARG A 4 -7.95 26.08 -7.34
C ARG A 4 -8.26 25.36 -6.04
N VAL A 5 -7.24 24.71 -5.48
CA VAL A 5 -7.33 24.13 -4.14
C VAL A 5 -6.52 25.02 -3.20
N ARG A 6 -7.14 25.44 -2.10
CA ARG A 6 -6.53 26.31 -1.09
C ARG A 6 -6.46 25.57 0.24
N LYS A 7 -5.30 25.65 0.88
CA LYS A 7 -5.00 25.00 2.15
C LYS A 7 -5.16 25.98 3.32
N TYR A 8 -5.75 25.52 4.41
CA TYR A 8 -6.03 26.30 5.62
C TYR A 8 -5.78 25.46 6.88
N SER A 9 -5.32 26.10 7.96
CA SER A 9 -5.52 25.55 9.31
C SER A 9 -6.97 25.75 9.74
N TRP A 10 -7.45 24.98 10.71
CA TRP A 10 -8.84 25.06 11.16
C TRP A 10 -9.30 26.45 11.62
N GLN A 11 -8.42 27.18 12.31
CA GLN A 11 -8.71 28.49 12.88
C GLN A 11 -8.77 29.58 11.79
N LEU A 12 -8.09 29.35 10.66
CA LEU A 12 -8.06 30.25 9.51
C LEU A 12 -8.97 29.78 8.36
N ALA A 13 -9.61 28.62 8.51
CA ALA A 13 -10.46 28.04 7.49
C ALA A 13 -11.73 28.89 7.29
N PRO A 14 -12.06 29.28 6.05
CA PRO A 14 -13.29 30.02 5.77
C PRO A 14 -14.52 29.17 6.14
N ALA A 15 -15.65 29.85 6.39
CA ALA A 15 -16.90 29.20 6.76
C ALA A 15 -17.33 28.13 5.74
N ASP A 16 -16.98 28.30 4.46
CA ASP A 16 -17.28 27.37 3.39
C ASP A 16 -16.77 25.94 3.63
N VAL A 17 -15.64 25.77 4.34
CA VAL A 17 -15.15 24.43 4.72
C VAL A 17 -16.18 23.72 5.59
N ARG A 18 -16.74 24.42 6.59
CA ARG A 18 -17.77 23.89 7.49
C ARG A 18 -19.11 23.74 6.78
N ASN A 19 -19.49 24.73 5.96
CA ASN A 19 -20.77 24.72 5.24
C ASN A 19 -20.89 23.53 4.28
N ILE A 20 -19.82 23.21 3.52
CA ILE A 20 -19.82 22.06 2.61
C ILE A 20 -19.92 20.75 3.40
N ARG A 21 -19.15 20.60 4.48
CA ARG A 21 -19.20 19.41 5.35
C ARG A 21 -20.58 19.21 5.96
N GLN A 22 -21.18 20.26 6.51
CA GLN A 22 -22.55 20.26 7.03
C GLN A 22 -23.56 19.81 5.94
N SER A 23 -23.50 20.43 4.75
CA SER A 23 -24.43 20.13 3.67
C SER A 23 -24.32 18.69 3.16
N VAL A 24 -23.12 18.12 3.11
CA VAL A 24 -22.89 16.79 2.52
C VAL A 24 -22.98 15.68 3.57
N PHE A 25 -22.27 15.79 4.68
CA PHE A 25 -22.21 14.71 5.68
C PHE A 25 -23.44 14.71 6.58
N VAL A 26 -23.84 15.87 7.11
CA VAL A 26 -24.95 15.94 8.06
C VAL A 26 -26.30 16.01 7.34
N ASP A 27 -26.48 16.99 6.44
CA ASP A 27 -27.79 17.25 5.86
C ASP A 27 -28.19 16.19 4.81
N GLU A 28 -27.24 15.75 3.98
CA GLU A 28 -27.48 14.76 2.93
C GLU A 28 -27.27 13.32 3.43
N GLN A 29 -26.09 12.98 3.95
CA GLN A 29 -25.75 11.61 4.36
C GLN A 29 -26.26 11.23 5.75
N LYS A 30 -26.82 12.18 6.51
CA LYS A 30 -27.40 11.96 7.84
C LYS A 30 -26.39 11.49 8.89
N VAL A 31 -25.11 11.82 8.72
CA VAL A 31 -24.11 11.65 9.78
C VAL A 31 -24.51 12.52 10.98
N PRO A 32 -24.55 11.98 12.21
CA PRO A 32 -24.83 12.77 13.40
C PRO A 32 -23.84 13.94 13.53
N PRO A 33 -24.30 15.18 13.79
CA PRO A 33 -23.42 16.35 13.89
C PRO A 33 -22.25 16.17 14.86
N GLU A 34 -22.48 15.49 15.98
CA GLU A 34 -21.47 15.20 17.01
C GLU A 34 -20.35 14.26 16.54
N LEU A 35 -20.54 13.49 15.46
CA LEU A 35 -19.52 12.64 14.85
C LEU A 35 -18.78 13.34 13.70
N GLU A 36 -19.40 14.35 13.10
CA GLU A 36 -18.79 15.08 11.98
C GLU A 36 -17.60 15.93 12.42
N TRP A 37 -17.74 16.61 13.56
CA TRP A 37 -16.74 17.51 14.14
C TRP A 37 -15.93 16.76 15.20
N ASP A 38 -14.63 16.59 14.97
CA ASP A 38 -13.75 15.79 15.82
C ASP A 38 -12.48 16.54 16.24
N ASP A 39 -11.75 16.00 17.22
CA ASP A 39 -10.51 16.61 17.74
C ASP A 39 -9.40 16.69 16.69
N THR A 40 -9.48 15.91 15.61
CA THR A 40 -8.48 15.95 14.55
C THR A 40 -8.63 17.18 13.65
N ASP A 41 -9.79 17.85 13.68
CA ASP A 41 -10.00 19.09 12.93
C ASP A 41 -8.97 20.16 13.30
N GLU A 42 -8.59 20.29 14.57
CA GLU A 42 -7.64 21.31 15.05
C GLU A 42 -6.21 21.10 14.53
N ILE A 43 -5.80 19.85 14.31
CA ILE A 43 -4.44 19.49 13.88
C ILE A 43 -4.33 19.24 12.38
N ALA A 44 -5.45 19.22 11.67
CA ALA A 44 -5.49 18.90 10.25
C ALA A 44 -5.27 20.12 9.35
N ASP A 45 -4.73 19.83 8.17
CA ASP A 45 -4.78 20.71 7.02
C ASP A 45 -6.15 20.55 6.31
N HIS A 46 -6.83 21.67 6.09
CA HIS A 46 -8.13 21.72 5.44
C HIS A 46 -8.01 22.29 4.03
N TYR A 47 -8.57 21.60 3.05
CA TYR A 47 -8.48 21.95 1.65
C TYR A 47 -9.85 22.39 1.15
N LEU A 48 -9.92 23.60 0.59
CA LEU A 48 -11.10 24.12 -0.07
C LEU A 48 -10.84 24.20 -1.58
N MET A 49 -11.64 23.48 -2.35
CA MET A 49 -11.67 23.59 -3.81
C MET A 49 -12.65 24.69 -4.22
N VAL A 50 -12.15 25.62 -5.05
CA VAL A 50 -12.93 26.71 -5.62
C VAL A 50 -12.83 26.75 -7.15
N LEU A 51 -13.90 27.20 -7.80
CA LEU A 51 -13.93 27.56 -9.22
C LEU A 51 -13.17 28.90 -9.48
N PRO A 52 -12.92 29.28 -10.75
CA PRO A 52 -12.17 30.50 -11.08
C PRO A 52 -12.79 31.80 -10.55
N ASP A 53 -14.12 31.81 -10.35
CA ASP A 53 -14.91 32.89 -9.76
C ASP A 53 -14.91 32.87 -8.22
N ASN A 54 -14.13 31.98 -7.59
CA ASN A 54 -14.08 31.69 -6.16
C ASN A 54 -15.30 30.97 -5.57
N THR A 55 -16.20 30.43 -6.39
CA THR A 55 -17.31 29.62 -5.88
C THR A 55 -16.75 28.33 -5.23
N PRO A 56 -17.03 28.07 -3.94
CA PRO A 56 -16.58 26.86 -3.26
C PRO A 56 -17.39 25.64 -3.73
N VAL A 57 -16.70 24.54 -4.05
CA VAL A 57 -17.33 23.36 -4.67
C VAL A 57 -16.97 22.05 -4.01
N GLY A 58 -15.90 22.00 -3.23
CA GLY A 58 -15.47 20.78 -2.57
C GLY A 58 -14.48 21.03 -1.43
N VAL A 59 -14.36 20.04 -0.56
CA VAL A 59 -13.50 20.07 0.63
C VAL A 59 -12.81 18.73 0.83
N ALA A 60 -11.67 18.76 1.50
CA ALA A 60 -11.02 17.59 2.06
C ALA A 60 -10.21 17.98 3.29
N ARG A 61 -9.87 16.98 4.11
CA ARG A 61 -9.02 17.11 5.28
C ARG A 61 -7.82 16.17 5.14
N LEU A 62 -6.66 16.62 5.57
CA LEU A 62 -5.45 15.81 5.66
C LEU A 62 -4.79 16.02 7.02
N PHE A 63 -4.47 14.95 7.73
CA PHE A 63 -3.67 15.02 8.95
C PHE A 63 -2.67 13.86 8.98
N SER A 64 -1.70 13.93 9.87
CA SER A 64 -0.70 12.86 10.03
C SER A 64 -0.62 12.48 11.50
N THR A 65 -0.58 11.18 11.77
CA THR A 65 -0.47 10.61 13.13
C THR A 65 0.93 10.06 13.42
N LEU A 66 1.72 9.81 12.37
CA LEU A 66 3.05 9.21 12.39
C LEU A 66 3.88 9.81 11.25
N GLU A 67 5.21 9.91 11.41
CA GLU A 67 6.10 10.59 10.46
C GLU A 67 5.99 10.08 9.01
N GLU A 68 5.56 8.82 8.80
CA GLU A 68 5.47 8.20 7.47
C GLU A 68 4.05 8.10 6.90
N THR A 69 3.01 8.38 7.68
CA THR A 69 1.61 8.12 7.28
C THR A 69 0.74 9.37 7.39
N ALA A 70 -0.01 9.66 6.32
CA ALA A 70 -1.05 10.68 6.32
C ALA A 70 -2.43 10.07 6.10
N HIS A 71 -3.44 10.72 6.67
CA HIS A 71 -4.84 10.32 6.64
C HIS A 71 -5.63 11.36 5.85
N ILE A 72 -6.30 10.89 4.80
CA ILE A 72 -7.23 11.69 4.00
C ILE A 72 -8.63 11.43 4.53
N GLY A 73 -9.38 12.49 4.81
CA GLY A 73 -10.74 12.40 5.32
C GLY A 73 -11.61 13.57 4.88
N ARG A 74 -12.88 13.53 5.29
CA ARG A 74 -13.89 14.58 5.04
C ARG A 74 -13.91 15.07 3.60
N MET A 75 -13.70 14.14 2.67
CA MET A 75 -13.65 14.45 1.25
C MET A 75 -15.07 14.57 0.70
N ALA A 76 -15.44 15.75 0.22
CA ALA A 76 -16.79 16.01 -0.27
C ALA A 76 -16.79 16.96 -1.46
N ILE A 77 -17.66 16.69 -2.44
CA ILE A 77 -18.01 17.60 -3.53
C ILE A 77 -19.50 17.92 -3.41
N LEU A 78 -19.86 19.20 -3.52
CA LEU A 78 -21.27 19.62 -3.49
C LEU A 78 -22.07 18.91 -4.61
N PRO A 79 -23.32 18.47 -4.35
CA PRO A 79 -24.13 17.71 -5.30
C PRO A 79 -24.18 18.29 -6.73
N ALA A 80 -24.35 19.61 -6.86
CA ALA A 80 -24.42 20.33 -8.13
C ALA A 80 -23.13 20.26 -8.98
N HIS A 81 -22.03 19.82 -8.39
CA HIS A 81 -20.70 19.76 -9.01
C HIS A 81 -20.14 18.32 -9.12
N ARG A 82 -20.89 17.30 -8.70
CA ARG A 82 -20.51 15.88 -8.85
C ARG A 82 -20.57 15.42 -10.30
N GLY A 83 -19.89 14.31 -10.60
CA GLY A 83 -19.82 13.73 -11.96
C GLY A 83 -18.96 14.52 -12.97
N LYS A 84 -18.26 15.57 -12.51
CA LYS A 84 -17.42 16.46 -13.35
C LYS A 84 -15.91 16.19 -13.20
N GLY A 85 -15.52 15.10 -12.55
CA GLY A 85 -14.11 14.77 -12.24
C GLY A 85 -13.47 15.59 -11.11
N LEU A 86 -14.22 16.46 -10.42
CA LEU A 86 -13.66 17.33 -9.38
C LEU A 86 -13.12 16.58 -8.17
N GLY A 87 -13.77 15.49 -7.76
CA GLY A 87 -13.27 14.64 -6.68
C GLY A 87 -11.88 14.09 -6.99
N GLU A 88 -11.68 13.60 -8.22
CA GLU A 88 -10.40 13.09 -8.66
C GLU A 88 -9.32 14.19 -8.71
N VAL A 89 -9.66 15.38 -9.18
CA VAL A 89 -8.75 16.55 -9.13
C VAL A 89 -8.35 16.88 -7.70
N LEU A 90 -9.30 16.82 -6.75
CA LEU A 90 -9.02 17.08 -5.33
C LEU A 90 -8.11 16.01 -4.75
N LEU A 91 -8.40 14.72 -4.98
CA LEU A 91 -7.58 13.62 -4.46
C LEU A 91 -6.15 13.68 -5.02
N ARG A 92 -6.01 13.89 -6.33
CA ARG A 92 -4.71 14.04 -6.99
C ARG A 92 -3.90 15.21 -6.40
N HIS A 93 -4.57 16.32 -6.06
CA HIS A 93 -3.90 17.43 -5.39
C HIS A 93 -3.35 17.02 -4.02
N LEU A 94 -4.14 16.28 -3.21
CA LEU A 94 -3.70 15.80 -1.90
C LEU A 94 -2.52 14.82 -2.02
N VAL A 95 -2.60 13.87 -2.97
CA VAL A 95 -1.51 12.92 -3.21
C VAL A 95 -0.26 13.65 -3.68
N SER A 96 -0.38 14.62 -4.59
CA SER A 96 0.76 15.42 -5.05
C SER A 96 1.42 16.21 -3.93
N GLU A 97 0.65 16.78 -3.00
CA GLU A 97 1.19 17.52 -1.86
C GLU A 97 1.93 16.61 -0.86
N THR A 98 1.50 15.35 -0.76
CA THR A 98 2.01 14.39 0.23
C THR A 98 3.04 13.41 -0.30
N ALA A 99 3.14 13.24 -1.61
CA ALA A 99 3.97 12.24 -2.30
C ALA A 99 5.45 12.24 -1.88
N GLU A 100 6.02 13.40 -1.61
CA GLU A 100 7.43 13.53 -1.21
C GLU A 100 7.65 13.44 0.30
N ARG A 101 6.58 13.47 1.10
CA ARG A 101 6.63 13.56 2.56
C ARG A 101 6.23 12.26 3.25
N PHE A 102 5.30 11.52 2.66
CA PHE A 102 4.71 10.34 3.27
C PHE A 102 4.83 9.15 2.33
N THR A 103 5.17 7.99 2.89
CA THR A 103 5.25 6.71 2.18
C THR A 103 3.93 5.95 2.21
N GLU A 104 2.97 6.40 3.03
CA GLU A 104 1.63 5.85 3.07
C GLU A 104 0.55 6.92 3.20
N LEU A 105 -0.52 6.75 2.43
CA LEU A 105 -1.78 7.48 2.60
C LEU A 105 -2.86 6.49 3.01
N GLN A 106 -3.62 6.82 4.05
CA GLN A 106 -4.77 6.04 4.51
C GLN A 106 -6.04 6.86 4.42
N LEU A 107 -7.17 6.17 4.27
CA LEU A 107 -8.50 6.78 4.33
C LEU A 107 -9.54 5.73 4.73
N SER A 108 -10.63 6.21 5.33
CA SER A 108 -11.87 5.44 5.47
C SER A 108 -12.78 5.78 4.31
N ALA A 109 -13.08 4.80 3.46
CA ALA A 109 -13.94 4.94 2.29
C ALA A 109 -15.31 4.34 2.54
N GLN A 110 -16.36 5.06 2.16
CA GLN A 110 -17.69 4.48 1.99
C GLN A 110 -17.61 3.37 0.94
N GLU A 111 -18.33 2.26 1.14
CA GLU A 111 -18.25 1.06 0.28
C GLU A 111 -18.43 1.40 -1.22
N HIS A 112 -19.38 2.28 -1.54
CA HIS A 112 -19.64 2.68 -2.92
C HIS A 112 -18.54 3.56 -3.54
N ALA A 113 -17.66 4.15 -2.73
CA ALA A 113 -16.54 4.98 -3.17
C ALA A 113 -15.25 4.17 -3.42
N ILE A 114 -15.23 2.86 -3.13
CA ILE A 114 -14.07 2.00 -3.35
C ILE A 114 -13.53 2.12 -4.79
N PRO A 115 -14.35 2.03 -5.87
CA PRO A 115 -13.83 2.16 -7.23
C PRO A 115 -13.23 3.54 -7.51
N PHE A 116 -13.69 4.59 -6.83
CA PHE A 116 -13.14 5.94 -6.99
C PHE A 116 -11.71 6.03 -6.46
N TYR A 117 -11.45 5.46 -5.28
CA TYR A 117 -10.12 5.45 -4.68
C TYR A 117 -9.17 4.45 -5.35
N GLN A 118 -9.67 3.31 -5.83
CA GLN A 118 -8.88 2.33 -6.60
C GLN A 118 -8.29 2.93 -7.87
N ARG A 119 -9.04 3.78 -8.59
CA ARG A 119 -8.50 4.52 -9.75
C ARG A 119 -7.37 5.48 -9.42
N SER A 120 -7.18 5.77 -8.14
CA SER A 120 -6.10 6.61 -7.61
C SER A 120 -5.04 5.83 -6.83
N GLY A 121 -4.97 4.51 -7.03
CA GLY A 121 -3.91 3.67 -6.46
C GLY A 121 -4.12 3.20 -5.02
N PHE A 122 -5.32 3.42 -4.46
CA PHE A 122 -5.66 2.92 -3.14
C PHE A 122 -6.20 1.50 -3.24
N HIS A 123 -5.87 0.65 -2.25
CA HIS A 123 -6.44 -0.69 -2.12
C HIS A 123 -7.08 -0.87 -0.74
N VAL A 124 -8.10 -1.72 -0.68
CA VAL A 124 -8.79 -2.07 0.56
C VAL A 124 -7.86 -2.85 1.49
N CYS A 125 -7.75 -2.43 2.75
CA CYS A 125 -6.90 -3.07 3.76
C CYS A 125 -7.63 -3.55 5.02
N SER A 126 -8.93 -3.30 5.18
CA SER A 126 -9.77 -3.83 6.27
C SER A 126 -10.89 -4.74 5.77
N ASP A 127 -11.63 -5.32 6.71
CA ASP A 127 -12.98 -5.82 6.46
C ASP A 127 -14.00 -4.67 6.47
N LEU A 128 -15.22 -4.93 6.01
CA LEU A 128 -16.33 -3.97 6.04
C LEU A 128 -16.74 -3.68 7.50
N TYR A 129 -16.93 -2.41 7.84
CA TYR A 129 -17.41 -1.97 9.14
C TYR A 129 -18.47 -0.87 9.01
N ASP A 130 -19.25 -0.65 10.08
CA ASP A 130 -20.22 0.44 10.16
C ASP A 130 -19.54 1.70 10.74
N ASP A 131 -19.70 2.83 10.05
CA ASP A 131 -19.35 4.15 10.58
C ASP A 131 -20.54 5.09 10.37
N ALA A 132 -21.11 5.54 11.48
CA ALA A 132 -22.33 6.36 11.51
C ALA A 132 -23.52 5.80 10.71
N GLY A 133 -23.70 4.47 10.67
CA GLY A 133 -24.76 3.83 9.90
C GLY A 133 -24.47 3.68 8.40
N ILE A 134 -23.23 3.96 7.97
CA ILE A 134 -22.79 3.86 6.58
C ILE A 134 -21.70 2.78 6.50
N PRO A 135 -21.81 1.82 5.56
CA PRO A 135 -20.78 0.80 5.35
C PRO A 135 -19.47 1.41 4.83
N HIS A 136 -18.37 1.10 5.52
CA HIS A 136 -17.03 1.60 5.25
C HIS A 136 -15.97 0.50 5.20
N VAL A 137 -14.86 0.81 4.53
CA VAL A 137 -13.61 0.06 4.55
C VAL A 137 -12.44 1.01 4.69
N ASP A 138 -11.37 0.57 5.35
CA ASP A 138 -10.09 1.24 5.28
C ASP A 138 -9.42 0.95 3.94
N MET A 139 -8.89 1.98 3.32
CA MET A 139 -8.07 1.88 2.13
C MET A 139 -6.75 2.60 2.32
N ARG A 140 -5.73 2.15 1.60
CA ARG A 140 -4.39 2.75 1.65
C ARG A 140 -3.67 2.77 0.31
N CYS A 141 -2.76 3.72 0.16
CA CYS A 141 -1.77 3.81 -0.92
C CYS A 141 -0.38 3.73 -0.30
N LEU A 142 0.41 2.71 -0.68
CA LEU A 142 1.75 2.44 -0.13
C LEU A 142 2.89 2.98 -1.02
N ALA A 143 2.55 3.60 -2.15
CA ALA A 143 3.51 4.24 -3.05
C ALA A 143 2.97 5.58 -3.60
N PRO A 144 2.69 6.59 -2.74
CA PRO A 144 2.07 7.85 -3.17
C PRO A 144 2.89 8.58 -4.23
N LYS A 145 4.22 8.49 -4.16
CA LYS A 145 5.14 9.09 -5.14
C LYS A 145 5.01 8.47 -6.53
N LEU A 146 5.07 7.13 -6.62
CA LEU A 146 4.88 6.43 -7.90
C LEU A 146 3.50 6.68 -8.48
N MET A 147 2.49 6.72 -7.62
CA MET A 147 1.13 7.07 -8.03
C MET A 147 1.04 8.47 -8.63
N ASN A 148 1.67 9.45 -7.98
CA ASN A 148 1.67 10.83 -8.44
C ASN A 148 2.24 10.95 -9.86
N ASP A 149 3.31 10.21 -10.15
CA ASP A 149 3.96 10.22 -11.46
C ASP A 149 3.12 9.50 -12.54
N ALA A 150 2.24 8.57 -12.16
CA ALA A 150 1.51 7.69 -13.07
C ALA A 150 0.07 8.11 -13.41
N TYR A 151 -0.53 9.09 -12.71
CA TYR A 151 -1.96 9.47 -12.80
C TYR A 151 -2.54 9.70 -14.21
N SER A 152 -1.71 9.99 -15.20
CA SER A 152 -2.16 10.27 -16.58
C SER A 152 -2.18 9.04 -17.49
N THR A 153 -1.69 7.88 -17.03
CA THR A 153 -1.37 6.75 -17.92
C THR A 153 -2.09 5.45 -17.57
N ARG A 154 -2.73 5.34 -16.40
CA ARG A 154 -3.27 4.08 -15.87
C ARG A 154 -4.64 4.27 -15.24
N GLU A 155 -5.53 3.28 -15.42
CA GLU A 155 -6.91 3.33 -14.91
C GLU A 155 -7.02 2.82 -13.46
N ASN A 156 -6.51 1.63 -13.14
CA ASN A 156 -6.48 1.04 -11.78
C ASN A 156 -5.03 0.71 -11.37
N PRO A 157 -4.15 1.71 -11.22
CA PRO A 157 -2.73 1.48 -11.00
C PRO A 157 -2.46 0.70 -9.70
N MET A 158 -1.53 -0.26 -9.78
CA MET A 158 -1.06 -1.09 -8.65
C MET A 158 -2.14 -1.89 -7.94
N LEU A 159 -3.29 -2.17 -8.57
CA LEU A 159 -4.33 -2.99 -7.97
C LEU A 159 -4.09 -4.48 -8.28
N LEU A 160 -3.86 -5.28 -7.24
CA LEU A 160 -3.56 -6.72 -7.35
C LEU A 160 -4.72 -7.48 -8.03
N GLY A 161 -4.43 -8.19 -9.11
CA GLY A 161 -5.40 -8.90 -9.94
C GLY A 161 -6.03 -8.05 -11.06
N GLU A 162 -5.80 -6.74 -11.08
CA GLU A 162 -6.38 -5.83 -12.08
C GLU A 162 -5.34 -5.10 -12.94
N ASP A 163 -4.25 -4.58 -12.35
CA ASP A 163 -3.22 -3.82 -13.10
C ASP A 163 -2.28 -4.76 -13.88
N ARG A 164 -2.54 -4.84 -15.19
CA ARG A 164 -1.79 -5.69 -16.14
C ARG A 164 -0.51 -5.04 -16.64
N ASP A 165 -0.35 -3.74 -16.47
CA ASP A 165 0.77 -2.99 -17.03
C ASP A 165 2.00 -3.12 -16.14
N ALA A 166 3.15 -3.38 -16.74
CA ALA A 166 4.41 -3.52 -16.00
C ALA A 166 4.87 -2.16 -15.45
N TRP A 167 5.25 -2.14 -14.17
CA TRP A 167 5.96 -1.03 -13.53
C TRP A 167 7.45 -1.31 -13.60
N LEU A 168 8.16 -0.56 -14.44
CA LEU A 168 9.61 -0.68 -14.53
C LEU A 168 10.27 0.08 -13.38
N PHE A 169 11.37 -0.47 -12.87
CA PHE A 169 12.15 0.18 -11.83
C PHE A 169 13.64 -0.08 -12.04
N ASP A 170 14.44 0.94 -11.77
CA ASP A 170 15.91 0.95 -11.84
C ASP A 170 16.54 1.59 -10.58
N ARG A 171 15.70 1.95 -9.62
CA ARG A 171 16.07 2.51 -8.32
C ARG A 171 15.49 1.65 -7.22
N GLU A 172 16.28 1.48 -6.17
CA GLU A 172 15.88 0.70 -4.99
C GLU A 172 14.61 1.24 -4.33
N SER A 173 14.47 2.56 -4.21
CA SER A 173 13.27 3.18 -3.63
C SER A 173 12.00 2.84 -4.39
N THR A 174 12.03 2.90 -5.73
CA THR A 174 10.91 2.51 -6.58
C THR A 174 10.59 1.03 -6.45
N MET A 175 11.61 0.17 -6.39
CA MET A 175 11.42 -1.26 -6.16
C MET A 175 10.75 -1.53 -4.81
N VAL A 176 11.22 -0.87 -3.75
CA VAL A 176 10.70 -0.99 -2.38
C VAL A 176 9.23 -0.58 -2.31
N ASP A 177 8.87 0.56 -2.91
CA ASP A 177 7.49 1.05 -3.00
C ASP A 177 6.55 0.03 -3.69
N LEU A 178 7.04 -0.63 -4.74
CA LEU A 178 6.31 -1.67 -5.47
C LEU A 178 6.21 -2.97 -4.66
N ILE A 179 7.28 -3.37 -3.96
CA ILE A 179 7.26 -4.53 -3.05
C ILE A 179 6.22 -4.32 -1.95
N ASP A 180 6.19 -3.14 -1.31
CA ASP A 180 5.25 -2.85 -0.24
C ASP A 180 3.82 -2.79 -0.76
N SER A 181 3.60 -2.12 -1.90
CA SER A 181 2.29 -2.05 -2.56
C SER A 181 1.74 -3.43 -2.92
N LEU A 182 2.58 -4.32 -3.44
CA LEU A 182 2.21 -5.69 -3.82
C LEU A 182 1.99 -6.59 -2.60
N THR A 183 2.90 -6.52 -1.62
CA THR A 183 2.82 -7.30 -0.37
C THR A 183 1.61 -6.90 0.46
N GLY A 184 1.28 -5.61 0.51
CA GLY A 184 0.16 -5.09 1.28
C GLY A 184 -1.22 -5.50 0.78
N GLN A 185 -1.32 -6.03 -0.44
CA GLN A 185 -2.55 -6.52 -1.05
C GLN A 185 -2.68 -8.05 -1.02
N ALA A 186 -1.59 -8.77 -0.73
CA ALA A 186 -1.59 -10.22 -0.72
C ALA A 186 -2.55 -10.76 0.34
N ARG A 187 -3.31 -11.80 -0.03
CA ARG A 187 -4.33 -12.41 0.84
C ARG A 187 -4.01 -13.84 1.25
N GLN A 188 -3.20 -14.55 0.47
CA GLN A 188 -2.93 -15.98 0.65
C GLN A 188 -1.45 -16.28 0.81
N ARG A 189 -0.58 -15.73 -0.03
CA ARG A 189 0.85 -16.08 0.03
C ARG A 189 1.79 -14.98 -0.42
N ILE A 190 2.97 -15.00 0.17
CA ILE A 190 4.14 -14.25 -0.29
C ILE A 190 5.31 -15.23 -0.37
N TRP A 191 5.83 -15.43 -1.59
CA TRP A 191 7.01 -16.26 -1.82
C TRP A 191 8.14 -15.38 -2.33
N LEU A 192 9.24 -15.33 -1.60
CA LEU A 192 10.41 -14.51 -1.91
C LEU A 192 11.60 -15.42 -2.20
N TYR A 193 12.25 -15.18 -3.33
CA TYR A 193 13.50 -15.81 -3.72
C TYR A 193 14.56 -14.74 -3.93
N ASP A 194 15.68 -14.86 -3.20
CA ASP A 194 16.77 -13.89 -3.26
C ASP A 194 18.12 -14.50 -2.92
N ARG A 195 19.23 -13.78 -3.13
CA ARG A 195 20.56 -14.22 -2.69
C ARG A 195 20.66 -14.22 -1.17
N VAL A 196 20.23 -13.12 -0.56
CA VAL A 196 20.20 -12.91 0.90
C VAL A 196 18.90 -12.22 1.27
N LEU A 197 18.45 -12.38 2.51
CA LEU A 197 17.41 -11.53 3.05
C LEU A 197 18.08 -10.23 3.55
N ASP A 198 18.33 -9.33 2.60
CA ASP A 198 19.04 -8.07 2.79
C ASP A 198 18.38 -7.15 3.85
N HIS A 199 19.19 -6.56 4.71
CA HIS A 199 18.69 -5.71 5.81
C HIS A 199 18.13 -4.37 5.32
N ASP A 200 18.65 -3.79 4.26
CA ASP A 200 18.17 -2.49 3.78
C ASP A 200 16.86 -2.66 3.00
N LEU A 201 16.71 -3.78 2.27
CA LEU A 201 15.49 -4.09 1.52
C LEU A 201 14.35 -4.66 2.38
N TYR A 202 14.65 -5.63 3.24
CA TYR A 202 13.65 -6.46 3.90
C TYR A 202 13.60 -6.31 5.43
N ASP A 203 14.60 -5.71 6.09
CA ASP A 203 14.60 -5.45 7.55
C ASP A 203 13.91 -4.12 7.92
N ARG A 204 12.87 -3.75 7.16
CA ARG A 204 12.09 -2.53 7.34
C ARG A 204 10.86 -2.81 8.19
N LEU A 205 10.50 -1.88 9.09
CA LEU A 205 9.32 -2.02 9.96
C LEU A 205 8.04 -2.26 9.15
N ARG A 206 7.84 -1.45 8.11
CA ARG A 206 6.71 -1.57 7.17
C ARG A 206 6.61 -2.96 6.56
N PHE A 207 7.69 -3.47 5.96
CA PHE A 207 7.69 -4.79 5.34
C PHE A 207 7.35 -5.89 6.36
N ARG A 208 7.91 -5.82 7.57
CA ARG A 208 7.56 -6.74 8.66
C ARG A 208 6.07 -6.68 9.02
N GLU A 209 5.48 -5.49 9.11
CA GLU A 209 4.06 -5.33 9.44
C GLU A 209 3.16 -5.92 8.34
N LEU A 210 3.50 -5.71 7.07
CA LEU A 210 2.78 -6.30 5.94
C LEU A 210 2.85 -7.84 5.97
N ILE A 211 4.04 -8.42 6.18
CA ILE A 211 4.22 -9.87 6.30
C ILE A 211 3.48 -10.43 7.52
N SER A 212 3.54 -9.75 8.67
CA SER A 212 2.82 -10.13 9.88
C SER A 212 1.32 -10.09 9.67
N GLY A 213 0.81 -9.06 9.00
CA GLY A 213 -0.60 -8.91 8.64
C GLY A 213 -1.08 -10.09 7.79
N LEU A 214 -0.36 -10.43 6.73
CA LEU A 214 -0.66 -11.60 5.90
C LEU A 214 -0.64 -12.90 6.71
N ALA A 215 0.44 -13.14 7.47
CA ALA A 215 0.63 -14.39 8.22
C ALA A 215 -0.46 -14.62 9.29
N ARG A 216 -1.04 -13.54 9.83
CA ARG A 216 -2.12 -13.60 10.84
C ARG A 216 -3.52 -13.61 10.23
N ARG A 217 -3.68 -13.14 8.99
CA ARG A 217 -4.99 -12.96 8.33
C ARG A 217 -5.80 -14.24 8.25
N HIS A 218 -5.20 -15.33 7.79
CA HIS A 218 -5.93 -16.59 7.58
C HIS A 218 -5.08 -17.82 7.91
N ARG A 219 -5.75 -18.90 8.31
CA ARG A 219 -5.08 -20.18 8.63
C ARG A 219 -4.43 -20.88 7.44
N LEU A 220 -4.57 -20.35 6.23
CA LEU A 220 -3.95 -20.85 5.01
C LEU A 220 -2.92 -19.87 4.46
N SER A 221 -2.64 -18.77 5.18
CA SER A 221 -1.57 -17.86 4.80
C SER A 221 -0.23 -18.57 4.80
N ASP A 222 0.56 -18.37 3.74
CA ASP A 222 1.81 -19.07 3.47
C ASP A 222 2.89 -18.07 3.03
N VAL A 223 3.88 -17.83 3.90
CA VAL A 223 5.02 -16.97 3.61
C VAL A 223 6.27 -17.85 3.53
N ARG A 224 6.94 -17.83 2.38
CA ARG A 224 8.12 -18.65 2.11
C ARG A 224 9.27 -17.79 1.63
N LEU A 225 10.41 -17.94 2.29
CA LEU A 225 11.62 -17.18 2.01
C LEU A 225 12.71 -18.17 1.60
N LEU A 226 13.16 -18.11 0.36
CA LEU A 226 14.20 -18.97 -0.17
C LEU A 226 15.43 -18.12 -0.49
N ILE A 227 16.52 -18.35 0.23
CA ILE A 227 17.75 -17.57 0.09
C ILE A 227 18.97 -18.45 -0.15
N HIS A 228 20.04 -17.90 -0.73
CA HIS A 228 21.30 -18.62 -0.92
C HIS A 228 22.17 -18.61 0.34
N ASP A 229 22.29 -17.46 1.02
CA ASP A 229 23.19 -17.27 2.16
C ASP A 229 22.48 -16.66 3.38
N ASP A 230 22.50 -17.37 4.51
CA ASP A 230 21.93 -16.95 5.80
C ASP A 230 22.96 -16.35 6.77
N LYS A 231 24.26 -16.34 6.43
CA LYS A 231 25.31 -15.78 7.29
C LYS A 231 25.03 -14.33 7.71
N PRO A 232 24.54 -13.42 6.84
CA PRO A 232 24.21 -12.05 7.26
C PRO A 232 23.16 -11.99 8.38
N LEU A 233 22.22 -12.95 8.39
CA LEU A 233 21.12 -13.02 9.36
C LEU A 233 21.56 -13.51 10.74
N VAL A 234 22.67 -14.27 10.79
CA VAL A 234 23.28 -14.73 12.04
C VAL A 234 24.10 -13.61 12.68
N GLN A 235 24.76 -12.78 11.85
CA GLN A 235 25.62 -11.69 12.30
C GLN A 235 24.84 -10.49 12.83
N ARG A 236 23.66 -10.21 12.26
CA ARG A 236 22.82 -9.06 12.62
C ARG A 236 21.36 -9.50 12.72
N ARG A 237 20.73 -9.15 13.85
CA ARG A 237 19.28 -9.38 14.07
C ARG A 237 18.48 -8.83 12.90
N HIS A 238 17.49 -9.61 12.46
CA HIS A 238 16.61 -9.28 11.35
C HIS A 238 15.15 -9.49 11.76
N GLN A 239 14.32 -8.48 11.56
CA GLN A 239 12.93 -8.42 12.03
C GLN A 239 12.04 -9.52 11.46
N ILE A 240 12.22 -9.89 10.19
CA ILE A 240 11.53 -11.03 9.57
C ILE A 240 11.93 -12.38 10.20
N VAL A 241 13.19 -12.57 10.58
CA VAL A 241 13.65 -13.78 11.28
C VAL A 241 13.00 -13.86 12.68
N GLU A 242 12.91 -12.74 13.40
CA GLU A 242 12.19 -12.68 14.68
C GLU A 242 10.70 -13.00 14.50
N LEU A 243 10.07 -12.49 13.44
CA LEU A 243 8.67 -12.76 13.12
C LEU A 243 8.44 -14.25 12.79
N MET A 244 9.35 -14.86 12.02
CA MET A 244 9.35 -16.29 11.69
C MET A 244 9.34 -17.15 12.94
N ARG A 245 10.14 -16.82 13.97
CA ARG A 245 10.16 -17.55 15.25
C ARG A 245 8.85 -17.45 16.03
N ARG A 246 8.11 -16.34 15.87
CA ARG A 246 6.79 -16.15 16.50
C ARG A 246 5.67 -16.84 15.74
N LEU A 247 5.81 -17.01 14.42
CA LEU A 247 4.80 -17.59 13.53
C LEU A 247 5.39 -18.73 12.66
N PRO A 248 5.97 -19.78 13.25
CA PRO A 248 6.75 -20.78 12.51
C PRO A 248 5.91 -21.69 11.60
N SER A 249 4.59 -21.74 11.81
CA SER A 249 3.66 -22.48 10.94
C SER A 249 3.16 -21.66 9.75
N ARG A 250 3.56 -20.39 9.65
CA ARG A 250 3.10 -19.43 8.63
C ARG A 250 4.23 -18.84 7.81
N ILE A 251 5.41 -18.73 8.41
CA ILE A 251 6.59 -18.14 7.80
C ILE A 251 7.68 -19.19 7.89
N GLU A 252 8.20 -19.60 6.73
CA GLU A 252 9.29 -20.56 6.63
C GLU A 252 10.42 -19.94 5.81
N LEU A 253 11.67 -20.18 6.25
CA LEU A 253 12.86 -19.83 5.50
C LEU A 253 13.68 -21.09 5.19
N ARG A 254 14.13 -21.21 3.94
CA ARG A 254 15.04 -22.25 3.49
C ARG A 254 16.25 -21.66 2.77
N LEU A 255 17.33 -22.42 2.83
CA LEU A 255 18.50 -22.23 2.02
C LEU A 255 18.36 -23.04 0.72
N VAL A 256 18.71 -22.41 -0.38
CA VAL A 256 18.85 -23.06 -1.69
C VAL A 256 19.86 -24.20 -1.61
N ASN A 257 19.61 -25.26 -2.37
CA ASN A 257 20.57 -26.33 -2.58
C ASN A 257 21.27 -26.13 -3.93
N GLU A 258 22.54 -25.71 -3.89
CA GLU A 258 23.34 -25.40 -5.08
C GLU A 258 23.65 -26.64 -5.95
N ASP A 259 23.44 -27.86 -5.44
CA ASP A 259 23.59 -29.09 -6.23
C ASP A 259 22.44 -29.30 -7.23
N TYR A 260 21.38 -28.50 -7.14
CA TYR A 260 20.20 -28.55 -8.01
C TYR A 260 20.11 -27.29 -8.87
N PRO A 261 19.39 -27.33 -10.02
CA PRO A 261 19.16 -26.14 -10.83
C PRO A 261 18.49 -25.01 -10.02
N VAL A 262 19.06 -23.82 -10.11
CA VAL A 262 18.58 -22.60 -9.46
C VAL A 262 18.29 -21.54 -10.52
N ASP A 263 17.34 -20.67 -10.23
CA ASP A 263 17.14 -19.45 -11.03
C ASP A 263 18.27 -18.45 -10.75
N ASP A 264 18.61 -17.63 -11.74
CA ASP A 264 19.67 -16.62 -11.64
C ASP A 264 19.13 -15.21 -11.35
N GLN A 265 17.81 -15.07 -11.16
CA GLN A 265 17.15 -13.80 -10.86
C GLN A 265 16.26 -13.88 -9.62
N PRO A 266 16.29 -12.86 -8.74
CA PRO A 266 15.43 -12.81 -7.58
C PRO A 266 14.02 -12.34 -7.96
N PHE A 267 13.04 -12.82 -7.20
CA PHE A 267 11.65 -12.40 -7.36
C PHE A 267 10.84 -12.54 -6.07
N LEU A 268 9.77 -11.76 -5.97
CA LEU A 268 8.74 -11.87 -4.95
C LEU A 268 7.40 -12.09 -5.64
N LEU A 269 6.67 -13.11 -5.22
CA LEU A 269 5.32 -13.44 -5.71
C LEU A 269 4.29 -13.10 -4.65
N ALA A 270 3.24 -12.36 -5.02
CA ALA A 270 2.03 -12.18 -4.22
C ALA A 270 0.88 -12.99 -4.81
N ASP A 271 0.33 -13.90 -4.00
CA ASP A 271 -0.78 -14.76 -4.39
C ASP A 271 -0.51 -15.49 -5.73
N ARG A 272 -1.46 -15.46 -6.65
CA ARG A 272 -1.35 -16.02 -7.99
C ARG A 272 -1.31 -14.95 -9.06
N GLU A 273 -1.17 -13.69 -8.68
CA GLU A 273 -1.40 -12.53 -9.56
C GLU A 273 -0.19 -11.62 -9.66
N GLY A 274 0.45 -11.32 -8.53
CA GLY A 274 1.49 -10.32 -8.43
C GLY A 274 2.89 -10.88 -8.49
N VAL A 275 3.80 -10.17 -9.16
CA VAL A 275 5.24 -10.43 -9.12
C VAL A 275 6.03 -9.13 -9.10
N VAL A 276 7.07 -9.07 -8.28
CA VAL A 276 8.23 -8.19 -8.43
C VAL A 276 9.40 -9.06 -8.86
N TYR A 277 10.10 -8.68 -9.92
CA TYR A 277 11.20 -9.46 -10.51
C TYR A 277 12.36 -8.52 -10.81
N ARG A 278 13.57 -8.86 -10.37
CA ARG A 278 14.79 -8.14 -10.76
C ARG A 278 15.56 -8.91 -11.80
N HIS A 279 16.31 -8.22 -12.64
CA HIS A 279 17.18 -8.83 -13.65
C HIS A 279 18.51 -9.33 -13.08
N ASP A 280 18.86 -8.92 -11.86
CA ASP A 280 20.13 -9.23 -11.20
C ASP A 280 19.95 -9.23 -9.67
N PHE A 281 20.78 -9.97 -8.93
CA PHE A 281 20.72 -10.02 -7.47
C PHE A 281 21.25 -8.76 -6.77
N TYR A 282 22.17 -8.03 -7.41
CA TYR A 282 22.91 -6.91 -6.82
C TYR A 282 22.41 -5.56 -7.29
N LYS A 283 21.64 -5.54 -8.38
CA LYS A 283 21.09 -4.30 -8.91
C LYS A 283 19.57 -4.26 -8.79
N PRO A 284 18.99 -3.06 -8.66
CA PRO A 284 17.56 -2.92 -8.53
C PRO A 284 16.86 -2.98 -9.89
N GLU A 285 17.50 -3.15 -11.05
CA GLU A 285 16.73 -3.07 -12.31
C GLU A 285 15.77 -4.26 -12.48
N GLY A 286 14.52 -3.96 -12.82
CA GLY A 286 13.47 -4.96 -12.90
C GLY A 286 12.10 -4.41 -13.26
N PHE A 287 11.08 -5.23 -12.99
CA PHE A 287 9.69 -4.84 -13.16
C PHE A 287 8.79 -5.46 -12.09
N ALA A 288 7.66 -4.79 -11.84
CA ALA A 288 6.55 -5.33 -11.07
C ALA A 288 5.29 -5.42 -11.94
N THR A 289 4.49 -6.46 -11.78
CA THR A 289 3.15 -6.58 -12.37
C THR A 289 2.18 -7.05 -11.31
N PHE A 290 0.99 -6.45 -11.26
CA PHE A 290 -0.01 -6.76 -10.26
C PHE A 290 -1.06 -7.76 -10.78
N ALA A 291 -1.14 -7.97 -12.09
CA ALA A 291 -2.02 -8.95 -12.72
C ALA A 291 -1.30 -9.73 -13.84
N ASN A 292 -0.50 -10.73 -13.47
CA ASN A 292 0.20 -11.60 -14.41
C ASN A 292 0.27 -13.06 -13.93
N SER A 293 -0.89 -13.71 -13.87
CA SER A 293 -1.00 -15.10 -13.40
C SER A 293 -0.19 -16.11 -14.21
N GLY A 294 0.03 -15.86 -15.51
CA GLY A 294 0.89 -16.69 -16.36
C GLY A 294 2.34 -16.70 -15.89
N ARG A 295 2.93 -15.51 -15.66
CA ARG A 295 4.30 -15.38 -15.16
C ARG A 295 4.44 -15.89 -13.74
N VAL A 296 3.49 -15.56 -12.87
CA VAL A 296 3.48 -16.04 -11.47
C VAL A 296 3.43 -17.56 -11.42
N LYS A 297 2.66 -18.21 -12.31
CA LYS A 297 2.64 -19.68 -12.39
C LYS A 297 4.01 -20.26 -12.72
N LEU A 298 4.68 -19.75 -13.76
CA LEU A 298 6.00 -20.24 -14.17
C LEU A 298 7.05 -20.08 -13.06
N LEU A 299 7.10 -18.89 -12.45
CA LEU A 299 8.03 -18.61 -11.35
C LEU A 299 7.69 -19.43 -10.10
N ALA A 300 6.40 -19.63 -9.79
CA ALA A 300 5.98 -20.46 -8.67
C ALA A 300 6.36 -21.94 -8.87
N GLU A 301 6.28 -22.46 -10.09
CA GLU A 301 6.74 -23.82 -10.40
C GLU A 301 8.27 -23.96 -10.21
N SER A 302 9.04 -22.95 -10.63
CA SER A 302 10.49 -22.92 -10.39
C SER A 302 10.83 -22.81 -8.92
N PHE A 303 10.20 -21.86 -8.22
CA PHE A 303 10.31 -21.68 -6.78
C PHE A 303 10.03 -22.98 -6.03
N GLN A 304 8.94 -23.69 -6.36
CA GLN A 304 8.56 -24.92 -5.67
C GLN A 304 9.62 -26.02 -5.85
N ARG A 305 10.20 -26.17 -7.05
CA ARG A 305 11.30 -27.12 -7.29
C ARG A 305 12.51 -26.79 -6.41
N MET A 306 12.94 -25.53 -6.38
CA MET A 306 14.05 -25.09 -5.54
C MET A 306 13.73 -25.23 -4.05
N TRP A 307 12.50 -24.95 -3.65
CA TRP A 307 12.00 -25.05 -2.28
C TRP A 307 12.02 -26.49 -1.76
N ASP A 308 11.58 -27.44 -2.58
CA ASP A 308 11.54 -28.87 -2.24
C ASP A 308 12.94 -29.47 -2.09
N ALA A 309 13.91 -28.99 -2.88
CA ALA A 309 15.33 -29.35 -2.75
C ALA A 309 16.06 -28.58 -1.64
N GLY A 310 15.49 -27.46 -1.19
CA GLY A 310 16.06 -26.55 -0.21
C GLY A 310 16.12 -27.16 1.20
N ARG A 311 17.07 -26.66 1.99
CA ARG A 311 17.32 -27.13 3.37
C ARG A 311 16.98 -26.06 4.39
N SER A 312 16.55 -26.44 5.59
CA SER A 312 16.44 -25.46 6.68
C SER A 312 17.82 -24.97 7.11
N SER A 313 17.91 -23.70 7.53
CA SER A 313 19.08 -23.18 8.21
C SER A 313 19.22 -23.81 9.60
N LEU A 314 20.39 -24.37 9.91
CA LEU A 314 20.74 -24.83 11.25
C LEU A 314 21.10 -23.63 12.15
N GLU A 315 21.86 -22.66 11.62
CA GLU A 315 22.34 -21.52 12.40
C GLU A 315 21.17 -20.65 12.91
N LEU A 316 20.15 -20.41 12.09
CA LEU A 316 18.98 -19.64 12.50
C LEU A 316 18.12 -20.34 13.56
N ARG A 317 18.22 -21.67 13.70
CA ARG A 317 17.54 -22.43 14.77
C ARG A 317 18.27 -22.27 16.12
N GLU A 318 19.58 -22.06 16.09
CA GLU A 318 20.44 -21.99 17.28
C GLU A 318 20.62 -20.57 17.83
N LEU A 319 20.13 -19.54 17.11
CA LEU A 319 20.22 -18.15 17.57
C LEU A 319 19.50 -17.92 18.92
N PRO A 320 20.20 -17.38 19.94
CA PRO A 320 19.60 -17.05 21.22
C PRO A 320 18.52 -15.95 21.07
N LEU A 321 17.54 -15.96 21.97
CA LEU A 321 16.43 -14.98 22.01
C LEU A 321 16.93 -13.56 22.33
#